data_AF-A0A7W3RC40-F1
#
_entry.id   AF-A0A7W3RC40-F1
#
_cell.length_a   1.000
_cell.length_b   1.000
_cell.length_c   1.000
_cell.angle_alpha   90.00
_cell.angle_beta   90.00
_cell.angle_gamma   90.00
#
_symmetry.space_group_name_H-M   'P 1'
#
loop_
_entity.id
_entity.type
_entity.pdbx_description
1 polymer ?
#
loop_
_entity_poly.entity_id
_entity_poly.type
_entity_poly.pdbx_seq_one_letter_code
_entity_poly.pdbx_strand_id
1 'polypeptide(L)'
;MTTGSPPPPRRPADDLVPATGRSRAPSPAAPGRPGVESVLAARVLDALLREDYAGLRRYRQGGELRLPGGPVVRLRGREDAGRGVWPPPGFLAEWSVDPDAGLRLEEVFAAVRALADPRDDVAAFERECRECLATLLLHENAWPAVAGRLAEVPVTGAGVFYETLAAHTDHPVYPTGRCRTGLTTDDLRRYAPEFAPVFALRWAAVPPERVTRAGERPGWWPRPADVGVDGPCELLPVHPLNTGVAVAPLPYLDVRPTLSMRTVAVDGRTHLKVPLPTSTLGLRNRRTIVPRTLHDGALAERILRRVLAREPGLPLLLADEQTYGHAGDPLLGYLVRKFPAETEGAHVVPVAALLADHPGGGTVIERWDVPELFGEYLSALLTANVTLFRYGIALEAHQQNVALVLGDGPLRLLVKDNDGMLVDPRRLAAAPGPGRDSFEDPRMAAGDPESLARVFVTITLHLCAGAVAFGLAERGLLPLRTGLAMVRERLDAALGPEDGFLRSRTLDADALPAKAMLTAGTLVDKARTGARDINKHYGPDGPNYLDYLRD
;
A
#
# COMPACT_ATOMS: atom_id res chain seq x y z
N MET A 1 9.05 7.03 -39.34
CA MET A 1 8.27 8.00 -38.53
C MET A 1 6.82 7.89 -38.95
N THR A 2 6.07 7.00 -38.32
CA THR A 2 4.61 6.93 -38.45
C THR A 2 4.04 7.68 -37.26
N THR A 3 3.64 8.93 -37.48
CA THR A 3 2.91 9.76 -36.52
C THR A 3 1.51 9.18 -36.37
N GLY A 4 1.36 8.20 -35.47
CA GLY A 4 0.04 7.80 -34.99
C GLY A 4 -0.57 8.96 -34.21
N SER A 5 -1.80 9.34 -34.54
CA SER A 5 -2.56 10.32 -33.75
C SER A 5 -2.58 9.88 -32.29
N PRO A 6 -2.45 10.82 -31.32
CA PRO A 6 -2.58 10.47 -29.91
C PRO A 6 -3.97 9.85 -29.67
N PRO A 7 -4.06 8.84 -28.78
CA PRO A 7 -5.36 8.28 -28.42
C PRO A 7 -6.28 9.39 -27.88
N PRO A 8 -7.60 9.28 -28.10
CA PRO A 8 -8.55 10.28 -27.60
C PRO A 8 -8.43 10.43 -26.08
N PRO A 9 -8.70 11.64 -25.52
CA PRO A 9 -8.59 11.88 -24.10
C PRO A 9 -9.52 10.94 -23.32
N ARG A 10 -9.01 10.36 -22.23
CA ARG A 10 -9.78 9.49 -21.34
C ARG A 10 -10.70 10.34 -20.50
N ARG A 11 -11.94 10.49 -20.95
CA ARG A 11 -12.97 11.01 -20.06
C ARG A 11 -13.48 9.87 -19.21
N PRO A 12 -13.58 10.03 -17.87
CA PRO A 12 -14.43 9.12 -17.12
C PRO A 12 -15.82 9.13 -17.77
N ALA A 13 -16.59 8.05 -17.63
CA ALA A 13 -17.99 8.12 -18.03
C ALA A 13 -18.67 9.24 -17.22
N ASP A 14 -18.84 10.42 -17.83
CA ASP A 14 -19.31 11.66 -17.19
C ASP A 14 -20.80 11.57 -16.80
N ASP A 15 -21.55 10.64 -17.41
CA ASP A 15 -22.95 10.39 -17.11
C ASP A 15 -23.20 8.88 -16.99
N LEU A 16 -22.95 8.31 -15.82
CA LEU A 16 -23.90 7.32 -15.36
C LEU A 16 -25.12 8.13 -14.91
N VAL A 17 -26.14 8.18 -15.78
CA VAL A 17 -27.53 8.42 -15.41
C VAL A 17 -27.71 7.89 -13.98
N PRO A 18 -28.18 8.68 -13.00
CA PRO A 18 -28.42 8.17 -11.67
C PRO A 18 -29.29 6.95 -11.87
N ALA A 19 -28.75 5.75 -11.62
CA ALA A 19 -29.45 4.51 -11.91
C ALA A 19 -30.82 4.66 -11.28
N THR A 20 -31.83 4.82 -12.12
CA THR A 20 -33.15 5.29 -11.71
C THR A 20 -33.59 4.42 -10.54
N GLY A 21 -33.66 5.02 -9.35
CA GLY A 21 -34.25 4.39 -8.18
C GLY A 21 -33.66 3.05 -7.73
N ARG A 22 -32.37 2.77 -7.93
CA ARG A 22 -31.68 1.78 -7.08
C ARG A 22 -30.60 2.47 -6.27
N SER A 23 -31.05 3.31 -5.34
CA SER A 23 -30.39 3.41 -4.04
C SER A 23 -30.25 1.97 -3.53
N ARG A 24 -29.08 1.37 -3.73
CA ARG A 24 -28.62 0.37 -2.79
C ARG A 24 -28.27 1.17 -1.55
N ALA A 25 -29.31 1.46 -0.75
CA ALA A 25 -29.13 1.62 0.68
C ALA A 25 -28.13 0.54 1.13
N PRO A 26 -27.25 0.80 2.11
CA PRO A 26 -26.38 -0.24 2.65
C PRO A 26 -27.29 -1.43 2.91
N SER A 27 -27.08 -2.50 2.14
CA SER A 27 -27.99 -3.63 2.22
C SER A 27 -27.95 -4.05 3.68
N PRO A 28 -29.07 -4.09 4.42
CA PRO A 28 -29.10 -4.88 5.63
C PRO A 28 -28.54 -6.24 5.23
N ALA A 29 -27.60 -6.77 6.03
CA ALA A 29 -26.82 -7.96 5.74
C ALA A 29 -27.66 -8.90 4.88
N ALA A 30 -27.35 -8.97 3.57
CA ALA A 30 -28.13 -9.80 2.67
C ALA A 30 -28.13 -11.19 3.31
N PRO A 31 -29.28 -11.83 3.51
CA PRO A 31 -29.33 -13.12 4.20
C PRO A 31 -28.37 -14.07 3.47
N GLY A 32 -27.31 -14.49 4.17
CA GLY A 32 -26.21 -15.29 3.61
C GLY A 32 -24.86 -14.61 3.39
N ARG A 33 -24.63 -13.34 3.80
CA ARG A 33 -23.26 -12.77 3.85
C ARG A 33 -22.61 -13.02 5.22
N PRO A 34 -21.33 -13.44 5.27
CA PRO A 34 -20.62 -13.65 6.53
C PRO A 34 -20.43 -12.30 7.23
N GLY A 35 -20.54 -12.30 8.56
CA GLY A 35 -20.34 -11.08 9.36
C GLY A 35 -18.88 -10.60 9.31
N VAL A 36 -18.66 -9.31 9.59
CA VAL A 36 -17.33 -8.65 9.59
C VAL A 36 -16.29 -9.42 10.40
N GLU A 37 -16.67 -9.90 11.59
CA GLU A 37 -15.78 -10.71 12.42
C GLU A 37 -15.35 -11.99 11.71
N SER A 38 -16.27 -12.67 11.03
CA SER A 38 -15.98 -13.94 10.39
C SER A 38 -15.08 -13.78 9.17
N VAL A 39 -15.30 -12.72 8.39
CA VAL A 39 -14.38 -12.34 7.30
C VAL A 39 -13.00 -12.03 7.84
N LEU A 40 -12.89 -11.24 8.92
CA LEU A 40 -11.59 -10.93 9.53
C LEU A 40 -10.91 -12.19 10.09
N ALA A 41 -11.65 -13.06 10.80
CA ALA A 41 -11.12 -14.30 11.35
C ALA A 41 -10.61 -15.24 10.26
N ALA A 42 -11.36 -15.39 9.16
CA ALA A 42 -10.93 -16.15 8.00
C ALA A 42 -9.64 -15.59 7.40
N ARG A 43 -9.54 -14.27 7.21
CA ARG A 43 -8.33 -13.62 6.68
C ARG A 43 -7.12 -13.76 7.60
N VAL A 44 -7.33 -13.67 8.92
CA VAL A 44 -6.25 -13.88 9.90
C VAL A 44 -5.77 -15.33 9.88
N LEU A 45 -6.69 -16.30 9.90
CA LEU A 45 -6.34 -17.71 9.83
C LEU A 45 -5.67 -18.08 8.50
N ASP A 46 -6.14 -17.51 7.40
CA ASP A 46 -5.53 -17.65 6.08
C ASP A 46 -4.07 -17.17 6.08
N ALA A 47 -3.81 -15.99 6.64
CA ALA A 47 -2.44 -15.48 6.75
C ALA A 47 -1.55 -16.40 7.61
N LEU A 48 -2.06 -16.94 8.73
CA LEU A 48 -1.34 -17.90 9.56
C LEU A 48 -1.04 -19.20 8.82
N LEU A 49 -1.99 -19.71 8.04
CA LEU A 49 -1.83 -20.93 7.24
C LEU A 49 -0.85 -20.71 6.08
N ARG A 50 -0.97 -19.58 5.39
CA ARG A 50 -0.07 -19.15 4.31
C ARG A 50 1.35 -19.00 4.82
N GLU A 51 1.57 -18.42 5.98
CA GLU A 51 2.90 -18.23 6.58
C GLU A 51 3.39 -19.47 7.36
N ASP A 52 2.61 -20.56 7.37
CA ASP A 52 2.87 -21.81 8.10
C ASP A 52 3.25 -21.61 9.58
N TYR A 53 2.54 -20.69 10.25
CA TYR A 53 2.80 -20.37 11.65
C TYR A 53 2.74 -21.63 12.52
N ALA A 54 3.82 -21.92 13.25
CA ALA A 54 3.94 -23.09 14.14
C ALA A 54 3.61 -24.45 13.45
N GLY A 55 3.82 -24.54 12.14
CA GLY A 55 3.52 -25.75 11.36
C GLY A 55 2.03 -25.99 11.16
N LEU A 56 1.19 -24.94 11.20
CA LEU A 56 -0.27 -25.03 11.08
C LEU A 56 -0.72 -25.83 9.85
N ARG A 57 0.05 -25.86 8.76
CA ARG A 57 -0.28 -26.64 7.55
C ARG A 57 -0.42 -28.14 7.81
N ARG A 58 0.23 -28.69 8.86
CA ARG A 58 0.13 -30.12 9.22
C ARG A 58 -1.26 -30.55 9.69
N TYR A 59 -2.10 -29.59 10.08
CA TYR A 59 -3.47 -29.85 10.53
C TYR A 59 -4.49 -29.83 9.38
N ARG A 60 -4.04 -29.58 8.14
CA ARG A 60 -4.87 -29.68 6.95
C ARG A 60 -5.06 -31.13 6.53
N GLN A 61 -6.29 -31.52 6.24
CA GLN A 61 -6.63 -32.80 5.63
C GLN A 61 -7.59 -32.55 4.47
N GLY A 62 -7.09 -32.62 3.23
CA GLY A 62 -7.88 -32.27 2.04
C GLY A 62 -8.34 -30.81 2.08
N GLY A 63 -9.64 -30.60 1.88
CA GLY A 63 -10.31 -29.29 1.93
C GLY A 63 -10.72 -28.83 3.33
N GLU A 64 -10.15 -29.42 4.39
CA GLU A 64 -10.47 -29.07 5.78
C GLU A 64 -9.19 -28.75 6.58
N LEU A 65 -9.30 -27.83 7.53
CA LEU A 65 -8.28 -27.49 8.51
C LEU A 65 -8.81 -27.77 9.92
N ARG A 66 -8.17 -28.69 10.65
CA ARG A 66 -8.57 -29.02 12.03
C ARG A 66 -7.82 -28.13 13.02
N LEU A 67 -8.48 -27.08 13.52
CA LEU A 67 -7.82 -26.17 14.45
C LEU A 67 -7.51 -26.87 15.78
N PRO A 68 -6.28 -26.76 16.31
CA PRO A 68 -5.94 -27.31 17.62
C PRO A 68 -6.83 -26.74 18.72
N GLY A 69 -7.62 -27.60 19.39
CA GLY A 69 -8.56 -27.18 20.43
C GLY A 69 -9.75 -26.36 19.91
N GLY A 70 -10.00 -26.37 18.60
CA GLY A 70 -11.04 -25.57 17.95
C GLY A 70 -11.87 -26.36 16.93
N PRO A 71 -12.68 -25.65 16.11
CA PRO A 71 -13.52 -26.28 15.10
C PRO A 71 -12.71 -26.80 13.91
N VAL A 72 -13.35 -27.64 13.10
CA VAL A 72 -12.88 -27.96 11.75
C VAL A 72 -13.38 -26.86 10.82
N VAL A 73 -12.46 -26.24 10.09
CA VAL A 73 -12.74 -25.12 9.18
C VAL A 73 -12.61 -25.61 7.74
N ARG A 74 -13.59 -25.25 6.91
CA ARG A 74 -13.54 -25.56 5.48
C ARG A 74 -12.53 -24.64 4.78
N LEU A 75 -11.76 -25.23 3.86
CA LEU A 75 -10.89 -24.53 2.95
C LEU A 75 -11.46 -24.58 1.53
N ARG A 76 -11.20 -23.52 0.78
CA ARG A 76 -11.53 -23.38 -0.65
C ARG A 76 -10.29 -23.68 -1.48
N GLY A 77 -10.47 -24.43 -2.56
CA GLY A 77 -9.41 -24.86 -3.48
C GLY A 77 -9.38 -24.05 -4.78
N ARG A 78 -8.53 -24.44 -5.73
CA ARG A 78 -8.36 -23.75 -7.03
C ARG A 78 -9.67 -23.67 -7.83
N GLU A 79 -10.58 -24.62 -7.66
CA GLU A 79 -11.92 -24.63 -8.25
C GLU A 79 -12.78 -23.42 -7.84
N ASP A 80 -12.49 -22.81 -6.68
CA ASP A 80 -13.16 -21.63 -6.17
C ASP A 80 -12.39 -20.32 -6.50
N ALA A 81 -11.32 -20.40 -7.30
CA ALA A 81 -10.49 -19.23 -7.61
C ALA A 81 -11.29 -18.12 -8.31
N GLY A 82 -11.10 -16.88 -7.85
CA GLY A 82 -11.81 -15.71 -8.37
C GLY A 82 -13.28 -15.61 -7.91
N ARG A 83 -13.74 -16.45 -6.97
CA ARG A 83 -15.08 -16.39 -6.38
C ARG A 83 -15.01 -16.15 -4.88
N GLY A 84 -15.74 -15.16 -4.40
CA GLY A 84 -15.96 -14.92 -2.96
C GLY A 84 -14.72 -14.47 -2.18
N VAL A 85 -14.96 -13.66 -1.14
CA VAL A 85 -14.07 -13.07 -0.13
C VAL A 85 -12.55 -13.28 -0.28
N TRP A 86 -11.84 -12.17 -0.25
CA TRP A 86 -10.39 -12.01 -0.27
C TRP A 86 -9.60 -12.55 0.96
N PRO A 87 -8.40 -13.16 0.79
CA PRO A 87 -7.76 -13.52 -0.48
C PRO A 87 -8.36 -14.82 -1.05
N PRO A 88 -8.56 -14.91 -2.39
CA PRO A 88 -9.08 -16.12 -3.02
C PRO A 88 -7.98 -17.21 -3.12
N PRO A 89 -8.38 -18.49 -3.25
CA PRO A 89 -7.43 -19.56 -3.47
C PRO A 89 -6.66 -19.35 -4.78
N GLY A 90 -5.38 -19.71 -4.75
CA GLY A 90 -4.41 -19.49 -5.82
C GLY A 90 -3.71 -18.13 -5.79
N PHE A 91 -4.18 -17.17 -5.00
CA PHE A 91 -3.43 -15.95 -4.72
C PHE A 91 -2.55 -16.15 -3.49
N LEU A 92 -1.24 -16.26 -3.68
CA LEU A 92 -0.20 -16.50 -2.64
C LEU A 92 -0.25 -17.84 -1.89
N ALA A 93 -1.39 -18.53 -1.90
CA ALA A 93 -1.54 -19.88 -1.36
C ALA A 93 -2.53 -20.67 -2.23
N GLU A 94 -2.37 -22.00 -2.30
CA GLU A 94 -3.31 -22.86 -3.04
C GLU A 94 -4.70 -22.91 -2.42
N TRP A 95 -4.75 -22.81 -1.08
CA TRP A 95 -5.96 -22.93 -0.29
C TRP A 95 -6.23 -21.61 0.44
N SER A 96 -7.51 -21.26 0.57
CA SER A 96 -7.94 -20.16 1.41
C SER A 96 -9.01 -20.59 2.41
N VAL A 97 -9.11 -19.90 3.53
CA VAL A 97 -10.16 -20.16 4.53
C VAL A 97 -11.52 -19.73 3.96
N ASP A 98 -12.54 -20.58 4.13
CA ASP A 98 -13.90 -20.25 3.76
C ASP A 98 -14.50 -19.26 4.80
N PRO A 99 -14.82 -18.01 4.42
CA PRO A 99 -15.43 -17.03 5.32
C PRO A 99 -16.84 -17.45 5.79
N ASP A 100 -17.54 -18.30 5.03
CA ASP A 100 -18.88 -18.77 5.37
C ASP A 100 -18.85 -19.91 6.40
N ALA A 101 -17.64 -20.34 6.81
CA ALA A 101 -17.44 -21.28 7.91
C ALA A 101 -17.91 -20.72 9.27
N GLY A 102 -18.23 -19.42 9.36
CA GLY A 102 -18.74 -18.80 10.59
C GLY A 102 -17.70 -18.71 11.71
N LEU A 103 -16.41 -18.78 11.35
CA LEU A 103 -15.29 -18.73 12.27
C LEU A 103 -15.29 -17.41 13.05
N ARG A 104 -15.02 -17.46 14.35
CA ARG A 104 -14.84 -16.27 15.21
C ARG A 104 -13.38 -16.04 15.54
N LEU A 105 -13.04 -14.80 15.92
CA LEU A 105 -11.65 -14.48 16.28
C LEU A 105 -11.18 -15.30 17.49
N GLU A 106 -12.04 -15.55 18.47
CA GLU A 106 -11.65 -16.33 19.66
C GLU A 106 -11.26 -17.78 19.32
N GLU A 107 -11.84 -18.37 18.28
CA GLU A 107 -11.47 -19.71 17.81
C GLU A 107 -10.08 -19.71 17.16
N VAL A 108 -9.74 -18.64 16.44
CA VAL A 108 -8.38 -18.42 15.91
C VAL A 108 -7.39 -18.20 17.06
N PHE A 109 -7.76 -17.41 18.06
CA PHE A 109 -6.91 -17.14 19.23
C PHE A 109 -6.65 -18.41 20.04
N ALA A 110 -7.66 -19.25 20.25
CA ALA A 110 -7.50 -20.55 20.92
C ALA A 110 -6.48 -21.44 20.18
N ALA A 111 -6.58 -21.53 18.85
CA ALA A 111 -5.64 -22.27 18.03
C ALA A 111 -4.21 -21.71 18.13
N VAL A 112 -4.05 -20.37 18.07
CA VAL A 112 -2.75 -19.72 18.21
C VAL A 112 -2.15 -19.97 19.60
N ARG A 113 -2.91 -19.80 20.69
CA ARG A 113 -2.45 -20.09 22.05
C ARG A 113 -2.01 -21.55 22.24
N ALA A 114 -2.69 -22.49 21.59
CA ALA A 114 -2.35 -23.91 21.66
C ALA A 114 -1.05 -24.25 20.89
N LEU A 115 -0.69 -23.47 19.88
CA LEU A 115 0.45 -23.70 19.01
C LEU A 115 1.67 -22.84 19.33
N ALA A 116 1.47 -21.70 19.98
CA ALA A 116 2.49 -20.68 20.15
C ALA A 116 3.71 -21.18 20.94
N ASP A 117 4.88 -20.71 20.54
CA ASP A 117 6.06 -20.78 21.39
C ASP A 117 5.88 -19.78 22.55
N PRO A 118 6.33 -20.07 23.78
CA PRO A 118 6.22 -19.14 24.90
C PRO A 118 6.82 -17.74 24.68
N ARG A 119 7.69 -17.58 23.67
CA ARG A 119 8.30 -16.29 23.29
C ARG A 119 7.46 -15.47 22.30
N ASP A 120 6.43 -16.05 21.70
CA ASP A 120 5.58 -15.34 20.76
C ASP A 120 4.70 -14.31 21.48
N ASP A 121 4.48 -13.16 20.86
CA ASP A 121 3.64 -12.09 21.42
C ASP A 121 2.18 -12.29 21.02
N VAL A 122 1.62 -13.40 21.48
CA VAL A 122 0.21 -13.77 21.24
C VAL A 122 -0.73 -12.66 21.74
N ALA A 123 -0.39 -12.05 22.88
CA ALA A 123 -1.19 -10.97 23.45
C ALA A 123 -1.25 -9.73 22.54
N ALA A 124 -0.14 -9.32 21.92
CA ALA A 124 -0.15 -8.22 20.94
C ALA A 124 -0.94 -8.59 19.68
N PHE A 125 -0.76 -9.80 19.17
CA PHE A 125 -1.51 -10.29 18.01
C PHE A 125 -3.02 -10.27 18.24
N GLU A 126 -3.50 -10.75 19.39
CA GLU A 126 -4.92 -10.72 19.70
C GLU A 126 -5.46 -9.29 19.86
N ARG A 127 -4.69 -8.40 20.51
CA ARG A 127 -5.06 -6.97 20.61
C ARG A 127 -5.18 -6.35 19.23
N GLU A 128 -4.21 -6.58 18.35
CA GLU A 128 -4.23 -6.08 16.97
C GLU A 128 -5.48 -6.54 16.21
N CYS A 129 -5.86 -7.82 16.34
CA CYS A 129 -7.06 -8.36 15.71
C CYS A 129 -8.34 -7.72 16.26
N ARG A 130 -8.45 -7.55 17.59
CA ARG A 130 -9.62 -6.90 18.22
C ARG A 130 -9.73 -5.43 17.85
N GLU A 131 -8.63 -4.69 17.84
CA GLU A 131 -8.57 -3.29 17.38
C GLU A 131 -8.94 -3.17 15.89
N CYS A 132 -8.51 -4.11 15.05
CA CYS A 132 -8.91 -4.16 13.65
C CYS A 132 -10.42 -4.36 13.51
N LEU A 133 -11.01 -5.30 14.27
CA LEU A 133 -12.45 -5.55 14.23
C LEU A 133 -13.25 -4.29 14.64
N ALA A 134 -12.85 -3.65 15.74
CA ALA A 134 -13.49 -2.42 16.20
C ALA A 134 -13.41 -1.31 15.14
N THR A 135 -12.28 -1.20 14.44
CA THR A 135 -12.07 -0.22 13.37
C THR A 135 -12.93 -0.53 12.14
N LEU A 136 -13.03 -1.79 11.72
CA LEU A 136 -13.90 -2.20 10.60
C LEU A 136 -15.37 -1.85 10.89
N LEU A 137 -15.87 -2.19 12.08
CA LEU A 137 -17.23 -1.85 12.50
C LEU A 137 -17.46 -0.34 12.56
N LEU A 138 -16.44 0.43 12.99
CA LEU A 138 -16.52 1.89 12.99
C LEU A 138 -16.65 2.45 11.58
N HIS A 139 -15.88 1.91 10.61
CA HIS A 139 -15.92 2.34 9.22
C HIS A 139 -17.27 2.03 8.56
N GLU A 140 -17.82 0.82 8.75
CA GLU A 140 -19.14 0.45 8.20
C GLU A 140 -20.24 1.43 8.66
N ASN A 141 -20.23 1.78 9.94
CA ASN A 141 -21.21 2.72 10.51
C ASN A 141 -21.02 4.16 9.99
N ALA A 142 -19.77 4.56 9.71
CA ALA A 142 -19.47 5.92 9.27
C ALA A 142 -19.66 6.14 7.77
N TRP A 143 -19.60 5.07 6.96
CA TRP A 143 -19.57 5.15 5.51
C TRP A 143 -20.70 5.99 4.89
N PRO A 144 -21.99 5.85 5.28
CA PRO A 144 -23.05 6.64 4.67
C PRO A 144 -22.83 8.16 4.80
N ALA A 145 -22.34 8.61 5.96
CA ALA A 145 -22.06 10.02 6.20
C ALA A 145 -20.79 10.49 5.47
N VAL A 146 -19.78 9.63 5.36
CA VAL A 146 -18.54 9.91 4.62
C VAL A 146 -18.81 10.02 3.13
N ALA A 147 -19.52 9.06 2.54
CA ALA A 147 -19.88 9.06 1.13
C ALA A 147 -20.63 10.33 0.72
N GLY A 148 -21.55 10.80 1.58
CA GLY A 148 -22.23 12.09 1.37
C GLY A 148 -21.29 13.29 1.34
N ARG A 149 -20.27 13.34 2.20
CA ARG A 149 -19.26 14.42 2.17
C ARG A 149 -18.35 14.34 0.94
N LEU A 150 -17.99 13.13 0.52
CA LEU A 150 -17.11 12.93 -0.64
C LEU A 150 -17.75 13.35 -1.96
N ALA A 151 -19.09 13.37 -2.05
CA ALA A 151 -19.80 13.86 -3.25
C ALA A 151 -19.44 15.31 -3.60
N GLU A 152 -19.06 16.12 -2.61
CA GLU A 152 -18.70 17.53 -2.78
C GLU A 152 -17.18 17.76 -2.97
N VAL A 153 -16.38 16.69 -2.89
CA VAL A 153 -14.91 16.79 -2.99
C VAL A 153 -14.50 16.70 -4.47
N PRO A 154 -13.66 17.63 -4.96
CA PRO A 154 -13.12 17.53 -6.32
C PRO A 154 -12.41 16.19 -6.55
N VAL A 155 -12.79 15.52 -7.64
CA VAL A 155 -12.29 14.19 -8.00
C VAL A 155 -10.96 14.26 -8.75
N THR A 156 -10.69 15.37 -9.44
CA THR A 156 -9.45 15.61 -10.20
C THR A 156 -8.42 16.42 -9.39
N GLY A 157 -7.16 16.32 -9.78
CA GLY A 157 -6.00 16.89 -9.07
C GLY A 157 -5.38 15.91 -8.07
N ALA A 158 -4.32 16.34 -7.38
CA ALA A 158 -3.68 15.54 -6.33
C ALA A 158 -4.38 15.66 -4.96
N GLY A 159 -5.71 15.77 -4.99
CA GLY A 159 -6.55 15.83 -3.80
C GLY A 159 -6.61 14.50 -3.04
N VAL A 160 -7.47 14.45 -2.02
CA VAL A 160 -7.58 13.27 -1.13
C VAL A 160 -8.75 12.35 -1.45
N PHE A 161 -9.53 12.63 -2.51
CA PHE A 161 -10.73 11.84 -2.83
C PHE A 161 -10.42 10.34 -2.96
N TYR A 162 -9.53 9.97 -3.89
CA TYR A 162 -9.15 8.57 -4.09
C TYR A 162 -8.32 8.00 -2.93
N GLU A 163 -7.57 8.84 -2.21
CA GLU A 163 -6.83 8.43 -1.01
C GLU A 163 -7.79 8.01 0.12
N THR A 164 -8.90 8.73 0.32
CA THR A 164 -9.96 8.35 1.25
C THR A 164 -10.65 7.07 0.80
N LEU A 165 -10.98 6.92 -0.49
CA LEU A 165 -11.59 5.68 -0.99
C LEU A 165 -10.65 4.48 -0.80
N ALA A 166 -9.37 4.63 -1.12
CA ALA A 166 -8.37 3.60 -0.88
C ALA A 166 -8.26 3.22 0.60
N ALA A 167 -8.45 4.19 1.51
CA ALA A 167 -8.44 3.91 2.95
C ALA A 167 -9.61 3.03 3.39
N HIS A 168 -10.67 2.91 2.56
CA HIS A 168 -11.78 1.98 2.73
C HIS A 168 -11.52 0.57 2.13
N THR A 169 -10.33 0.32 1.61
CA THR A 169 -9.91 -1.01 1.11
C THR A 169 -8.94 -1.70 2.05
N ASP A 170 -8.96 -3.02 2.06
CA ASP A 170 -8.05 -3.81 2.88
C ASP A 170 -6.71 -4.06 2.18
N HIS A 171 -5.64 -4.17 2.96
CA HIS A 171 -4.35 -4.55 2.41
C HIS A 171 -4.43 -5.97 1.80
N PRO A 172 -3.97 -6.19 0.55
CA PRO A 172 -4.17 -7.47 -0.15
C PRO A 172 -3.57 -8.70 0.55
N VAL A 173 -2.57 -8.51 1.41
CA VAL A 173 -1.83 -9.62 2.06
C VAL A 173 -1.87 -9.55 3.57
N TYR A 174 -2.20 -8.39 4.15
CA TYR A 174 -2.11 -8.18 5.59
C TYR A 174 -3.54 -8.15 6.17
N PRO A 175 -3.93 -9.10 7.03
CA PRO A 175 -5.33 -9.29 7.39
C PRO A 175 -5.86 -8.17 8.29
N THR A 176 -5.01 -7.62 9.16
CA THR A 176 -5.36 -6.55 10.11
C THR A 176 -4.96 -5.16 9.60
N GLY A 177 -5.07 -4.94 8.28
CA GLY A 177 -4.59 -3.72 7.62
C GLY A 177 -5.23 -2.41 8.10
N ARG A 178 -6.42 -2.47 8.71
CA ARG A 178 -7.11 -1.31 9.30
C ARG A 178 -6.66 -0.96 10.70
N CYS A 179 -5.93 -1.84 11.37
CA CYS A 179 -5.49 -1.62 12.72
C CYS A 179 -4.46 -0.48 12.80
N ARG A 180 -4.66 0.43 13.75
CA ARG A 180 -3.75 1.51 14.11
C ARG A 180 -3.49 1.45 15.60
N THR A 181 -2.43 0.75 15.98
CA THR A 181 -2.15 0.45 17.39
C THR A 181 -2.00 1.73 18.21
N GLY A 182 -2.69 1.77 19.35
CA GLY A 182 -2.62 2.87 20.32
C GLY A 182 -3.49 4.09 19.98
N LEU A 183 -4.31 4.04 18.93
CA LEU A 183 -5.26 5.11 18.60
C LEU A 183 -6.68 4.74 19.06
N THR A 184 -7.38 5.70 19.64
CA THR A 184 -8.78 5.54 20.05
C THR A 184 -9.74 5.75 18.87
N THR A 185 -10.99 5.30 19.01
CA THR A 185 -12.08 5.58 18.05
C THR A 185 -12.24 7.08 17.76
N ASP A 186 -12.06 7.94 18.75
CA ASP A 186 -12.17 9.39 18.58
C ASP A 186 -10.97 9.98 17.84
N ASP A 187 -9.77 9.42 18.04
CA ASP A 187 -8.59 9.78 17.25
C ASP A 187 -8.80 9.41 15.78
N LEU A 188 -9.34 8.21 15.51
CA LEU A 188 -9.66 7.77 14.15
C LEU A 188 -10.65 8.72 13.48
N ARG A 189 -11.75 9.07 14.14
CA ARG A 189 -12.74 10.01 13.59
C ARG A 189 -12.16 11.39 13.25
N ARG A 190 -11.21 11.87 14.05
CA ARG A 190 -10.63 13.21 13.90
C ARG A 190 -9.50 13.26 12.86
N TYR A 191 -8.75 12.17 12.69
CA TYR A 191 -7.49 12.23 11.96
C TYR A 191 -7.31 11.14 10.88
N ALA A 192 -8.15 10.12 10.82
CA ALA A 192 -7.99 9.03 9.86
C ALA A 192 -8.64 9.36 8.49
N PRO A 193 -8.00 8.99 7.37
CA PRO A 193 -8.48 9.32 6.01
C PRO A 193 -9.87 8.78 5.69
N GLU A 194 -10.29 7.69 6.33
CA GLU A 194 -11.61 7.06 6.17
C GLU A 194 -12.77 7.98 6.54
N PHE A 195 -12.52 9.01 7.35
CA PHE A 195 -13.54 9.98 7.77
C PHE A 195 -13.50 11.28 6.97
N ALA A 196 -12.55 11.41 6.04
CA ALA A 196 -12.27 12.64 5.29
C ALA A 196 -12.21 13.91 6.18
N PRO A 197 -11.45 13.93 7.29
CA PRO A 197 -11.40 15.08 8.17
C PRO A 197 -10.55 16.21 7.57
N VAL A 198 -10.76 17.42 8.08
CA VAL A 198 -9.82 18.54 7.97
C VAL A 198 -9.39 18.90 9.39
N PHE A 199 -8.09 19.07 9.62
CA PHE A 199 -7.58 19.48 10.92
C PHE A 199 -6.34 20.36 10.78
N ALA A 200 -6.08 21.21 11.77
CA ALA A 200 -4.90 22.06 11.82
C ALA A 200 -3.69 21.31 12.42
N LEU A 201 -2.50 21.46 11.81
CA LEU A 201 -1.26 20.90 12.34
C LEU A 201 -0.78 21.65 13.60
N ARG A 202 -0.01 20.93 14.43
CA ARG A 202 0.80 21.51 15.50
C ARG A 202 2.22 21.73 15.00
N TRP A 203 2.99 22.54 15.73
CA TRP A 203 4.35 22.92 15.34
C TRP A 203 5.26 22.92 16.55
N ALA A 204 6.46 22.36 16.43
CA ALA A 204 7.49 22.45 17.45
C ALA A 204 8.48 23.55 17.08
N ALA A 205 8.78 24.44 18.03
CA ALA A 205 9.85 25.42 17.90
C ALA A 205 11.16 24.79 18.39
N VAL A 206 12.12 24.66 17.49
CA VAL A 206 13.41 24.00 17.74
C VAL A 206 14.54 25.00 17.50
N PRO A 207 15.60 25.02 18.33
CA PRO A 207 16.79 25.82 18.06
C PRO A 207 17.38 25.52 16.68
N PRO A 208 17.71 26.52 15.84
CA PRO A 208 18.17 26.29 14.48
C PRO A 208 19.37 25.34 14.35
N GLU A 209 20.30 25.41 15.29
CA GLU A 209 21.49 24.57 15.37
C GLU A 209 21.21 23.07 15.60
N ARG A 210 19.97 22.72 16.00
CA ARG A 210 19.54 21.34 16.21
C ARG A 210 18.79 20.76 15.00
N VAL A 211 18.55 21.53 13.95
CA VAL A 211 17.77 21.10 12.78
C VAL A 211 18.68 20.85 11.59
N THR A 212 18.66 19.62 11.10
CA THR A 212 19.19 19.28 9.77
C THR A 212 18.06 19.39 8.77
N ARG A 213 18.27 20.10 7.66
CA ARG A 213 17.28 20.23 6.58
C ARG A 213 17.91 20.27 5.20
N ALA A 214 17.14 19.88 4.19
CA ALA A 214 17.47 19.98 2.78
C ALA A 214 16.27 20.52 1.99
N GLY A 215 16.54 21.08 0.82
CA GLY A 215 15.54 21.66 -0.06
C GLY A 215 14.97 23.01 0.41
N GLU A 216 14.06 23.55 -0.38
CA GLU A 216 13.41 24.83 -0.15
C GLU A 216 11.99 24.59 0.39
N ARG A 217 11.67 25.20 1.54
CA ARG A 217 10.34 25.07 2.12
C ARG A 217 9.32 25.86 1.29
N PRO A 218 8.09 25.34 1.15
CA PRO A 218 7.02 26.08 0.48
C PRO A 218 6.69 27.41 1.17
N GLY A 219 6.15 28.37 0.42
CA GLY A 219 5.81 29.70 0.93
C GLY A 219 4.70 29.72 2.00
N TRP A 220 3.96 28.62 2.17
CA TRP A 220 2.96 28.48 3.24
C TRP A 220 3.57 28.08 4.59
N TRP A 221 4.87 27.78 4.67
CA TRP A 221 5.52 27.41 5.93
C TRP A 221 5.36 28.55 6.96
N PRO A 222 4.92 28.26 8.19
CA PRO A 222 4.65 29.32 9.16
C PRO A 222 5.93 30.04 9.58
N ARG A 223 5.76 31.30 9.98
CA ARG A 223 6.74 32.05 10.76
C ARG A 223 6.50 31.79 12.25
N PRO A 224 7.51 31.98 13.12
CA PRO A 224 7.35 31.80 14.58
C PRO A 224 6.13 32.53 15.17
N ALA A 225 5.89 33.77 14.73
CA ALA A 225 4.74 34.57 15.16
C ALA A 225 3.38 33.95 14.78
N ASP A 226 3.29 33.24 13.65
CA ASP A 226 2.04 32.62 13.19
C ASP A 226 1.60 31.46 14.10
N VAL A 227 2.53 30.89 14.88
CA VAL A 227 2.28 29.82 15.86
C VAL A 227 2.38 30.30 17.32
N GLY A 228 2.55 31.61 17.53
CA GLY A 228 2.62 32.22 18.86
C GLY A 228 3.98 32.01 19.57
N VAL A 229 5.07 31.96 18.81
CA VAL A 229 6.44 31.84 19.34
C VAL A 229 7.24 33.10 19.06
N ASP A 230 7.91 33.60 20.10
CA ASP A 230 8.83 34.73 20.01
C ASP A 230 10.27 34.27 19.75
N GLY A 231 11.01 35.07 18.97
CA GLY A 231 12.44 34.86 18.71
C GLY A 231 12.74 33.89 17.56
N PRO A 232 14.03 33.75 17.21
CA PRO A 232 14.47 32.91 16.10
C PRO A 232 14.36 31.42 16.47
N CYS A 233 13.61 30.66 15.68
CA CYS A 233 13.55 29.21 15.79
C CYS A 233 13.28 28.56 14.42
N GLU A 234 13.54 27.27 14.34
CA GLU A 234 13.10 26.40 13.25
C GLU A 234 11.79 25.73 13.64
N LEU A 235 10.78 25.80 12.77
CA LEU A 235 9.47 25.19 13.00
C LEU A 235 9.40 23.83 12.30
N LEU A 236 9.17 22.78 13.08
CA LEU A 236 8.90 21.43 12.58
C LEU A 236 7.42 21.09 12.76
N PRO A 237 6.74 20.55 11.73
CA PRO A 237 5.33 20.17 11.85
C PRO A 237 5.18 18.92 12.71
N VAL A 238 4.11 18.90 13.51
CA VAL A 238 3.79 17.85 14.47
C VAL A 238 2.34 17.44 14.27
N HIS A 239 2.12 16.15 14.05
CA HIS A 239 0.76 15.61 14.00
C HIS A 239 0.09 15.81 15.38
N PRO A 240 -1.19 16.23 15.48
CA PRO A 240 -1.84 16.48 16.78
C PRO A 240 -1.84 15.29 17.75
N LEU A 241 -1.80 14.06 17.23
CA LEU A 241 -1.67 12.82 18.01
C LEU A 241 -0.27 12.58 18.60
N ASN A 242 0.74 13.37 18.21
CA ASN A 242 2.07 13.29 18.78
C ASN A 242 2.17 14.15 20.04
N THR A 243 1.81 13.54 21.18
CA THR A 243 1.86 14.17 22.51
C THR A 243 3.24 14.11 23.16
N GLY A 244 4.21 13.42 22.54
CA GLY A 244 5.58 13.26 23.06
C GLY A 244 6.50 14.46 22.78
N VAL A 245 5.98 15.52 22.16
CA VAL A 245 6.75 16.68 21.71
C VAL A 245 6.12 17.95 22.25
N ALA A 246 6.95 18.88 22.76
CA ALA A 246 6.50 20.21 23.12
C ALA A 246 6.13 21.01 21.86
N VAL A 247 4.89 21.48 21.79
CA VAL A 247 4.35 22.23 20.64
C VAL A 247 4.11 23.70 21.00
N ALA A 248 4.17 24.55 19.98
CA ALA A 248 3.84 25.96 20.03
C ALA A 248 2.36 26.18 20.41
N PRO A 249 2.02 27.35 20.98
CA PRO A 249 0.67 27.61 21.49
C PRO A 249 -0.44 27.49 20.44
N LEU A 250 -0.21 27.98 19.23
CA LEU A 250 -1.23 28.06 18.19
C LEU A 250 -1.02 26.97 17.12
N PRO A 251 -2.09 26.25 16.72
CA PRO A 251 -2.04 25.40 15.55
C PRO A 251 -1.97 26.26 14.28
N TYR A 252 -1.41 25.70 13.21
CA TYR A 252 -1.31 26.39 11.92
C TYR A 252 -1.36 25.37 10.79
N LEU A 253 -1.93 25.78 9.65
CA LEU A 253 -2.13 24.98 8.43
C LEU A 253 -3.20 23.89 8.57
N ASP A 254 -4.35 24.12 7.94
CA ASP A 254 -5.37 23.09 7.76
C ASP A 254 -4.94 22.09 6.70
N VAL A 255 -5.06 20.81 7.03
CA VAL A 255 -4.59 19.70 6.19
C VAL A 255 -5.61 18.57 6.14
N ARG A 256 -5.47 17.71 5.13
CA ARG A 256 -6.30 16.51 4.95
C ARG A 256 -5.43 15.25 4.93
N PRO A 257 -5.73 14.21 5.71
CA PRO A 257 -4.92 12.99 5.71
C PRO A 257 -5.10 12.20 4.41
N THR A 258 -3.99 11.62 3.93
CA THR A 258 -3.96 10.65 2.81
C THR A 258 -3.99 9.22 3.35
N LEU A 259 -3.94 8.19 2.49
CA LEU A 259 -3.99 6.78 2.89
C LEU A 259 -2.98 6.39 3.99
N SER A 260 -1.82 7.05 4.04
CA SER A 260 -0.81 6.76 5.08
C SER A 260 -1.19 7.28 6.46
N MET A 261 -2.24 8.09 6.58
CA MET A 261 -2.65 8.93 7.71
C MET A 261 -1.62 10.01 8.11
N ARG A 262 -0.35 9.62 8.24
CA ARG A 262 0.78 10.48 8.59
C ARG A 262 1.26 11.43 7.48
N THR A 263 0.73 11.27 6.27
CA THR A 263 0.98 12.17 5.14
C THR A 263 -0.30 12.92 4.90
N VAL A 264 -0.21 14.25 4.87
CA VAL A 264 -1.36 15.12 4.75
C VAL A 264 -1.25 15.99 3.51
N ALA A 265 -2.32 16.12 2.75
CA ALA A 265 -2.42 17.07 1.65
C ALA A 265 -2.59 18.48 2.22
N VAL A 266 -1.75 19.39 1.75
CA VAL A 266 -1.75 20.81 2.12
C VAL A 266 -2.50 21.62 1.07
N ASP A 267 -2.22 21.36 -0.20
CA ASP A 267 -2.85 21.99 -1.35
C ASP A 267 -3.05 20.96 -2.47
N GLY A 268 -3.40 21.41 -3.68
CA GLY A 268 -3.68 20.54 -4.83
C GLY A 268 -2.51 19.74 -5.39
N ARG A 269 -1.27 19.93 -4.89
CA ARG A 269 -0.05 19.21 -5.33
C ARG A 269 0.96 18.92 -4.23
N THR A 270 0.87 19.60 -3.11
CA THR A 270 1.86 19.53 -2.03
C THR A 270 1.31 18.70 -0.88
N HIS A 271 2.05 17.67 -0.51
CA HIS A 271 1.80 16.84 0.65
C HIS A 271 2.92 17.02 1.69
N LEU A 272 2.60 16.79 2.95
CA LEU A 272 3.52 16.86 4.07
C LEU A 272 3.45 15.55 4.85
N LYS A 273 4.55 14.80 4.90
CA LYS A 273 4.69 13.57 5.69
C LYS A 273 5.34 13.91 7.03
N VAL A 274 4.66 13.57 8.11
CA VAL A 274 5.08 13.82 9.50
C VAL A 274 5.13 12.51 10.29
N PRO A 275 5.87 12.44 11.40
CA PRO A 275 5.79 11.31 12.33
C PRO A 275 4.40 11.19 12.95
N LEU A 276 3.96 9.94 13.12
CA LEU A 276 2.72 9.59 13.82
C LEU A 276 3.05 8.47 14.83
N PRO A 277 2.77 8.62 16.13
CA PRO A 277 3.13 7.64 17.16
C PRO A 277 2.15 6.45 17.19
N THR A 278 2.03 5.76 16.07
CA THR A 278 1.23 4.54 15.93
C THR A 278 2.00 3.48 15.14
N SER A 279 1.49 2.26 15.14
CA SER A 279 1.94 1.17 14.26
C SER A 279 0.77 0.71 13.40
N THR A 280 1.07 0.33 12.15
CA THR A 280 0.08 -0.22 11.21
C THR A 280 0.75 -1.28 10.36
N LEU A 281 0.02 -2.28 9.87
CA LEU A 281 0.62 -3.46 9.22
C LEU A 281 1.62 -4.17 10.17
N GLY A 282 1.20 -4.31 11.43
CA GLY A 282 1.94 -4.97 12.50
C GLY A 282 2.62 -4.03 13.48
N LEU A 283 2.75 -4.49 14.73
CA LEU A 283 3.24 -3.71 15.87
C LEU A 283 4.66 -3.15 15.64
N ARG A 284 5.50 -3.89 14.92
CA ARG A 284 6.89 -3.51 14.64
C ARG A 284 7.02 -2.48 13.52
N ASN A 285 5.96 -2.22 12.75
CA ASN A 285 5.96 -1.26 11.66
C ASN A 285 5.47 0.12 12.13
N ARG A 286 6.37 0.84 12.81
CA ARG A 286 6.10 2.16 13.42
C ARG A 286 5.99 3.26 12.37
N ARG A 287 5.11 4.22 12.61
CA ARG A 287 4.84 5.37 11.73
C ARG A 287 5.64 6.63 12.09
N THR A 288 6.76 6.45 12.76
CA THR A 288 7.81 7.48 12.94
C THR A 288 8.63 7.70 11.68
N ILE A 289 9.48 8.73 11.66
CA ILE A 289 10.44 8.97 10.57
C ILE A 289 11.84 8.76 11.12
N VAL A 290 12.59 7.79 10.61
CA VAL A 290 13.99 7.65 11.02
C VAL A 290 14.81 8.69 10.22
N PRO A 291 15.52 9.63 10.84
CA PRO A 291 16.16 10.76 10.15
C PRO A 291 16.91 10.42 8.86
N ARG A 292 17.75 9.37 8.89
CA ARG A 292 18.53 8.89 7.73
C ARG A 292 17.69 8.53 6.50
N THR A 293 16.44 8.07 6.68
CA THR A 293 15.59 7.64 5.56
C THR A 293 15.12 8.82 4.71
N LEU A 294 15.17 10.05 5.23
CA LEU A 294 14.84 11.25 4.48
C LEU A 294 15.91 11.54 3.41
N HIS A 295 17.19 11.49 3.79
CA HIS A 295 18.30 11.61 2.86
C HIS A 295 18.28 10.49 1.81
N ASP A 296 18.10 9.25 2.26
CA ASP A 296 18.13 8.09 1.38
C ASP A 296 16.98 8.07 0.38
N GLY A 297 15.77 8.46 0.81
CA GLY A 297 14.62 8.64 -0.08
C GLY A 297 14.88 9.72 -1.15
N ALA A 298 15.49 10.84 -0.76
CA ALA A 298 15.84 11.90 -1.70
C ALA A 298 16.92 11.43 -2.71
N LEU A 299 17.94 10.68 -2.25
CA LEU A 299 18.94 10.08 -3.14
C LEU A 299 18.31 9.06 -4.10
N ALA A 300 17.39 8.24 -3.61
CA ALA A 300 16.68 7.27 -4.43
C ALA A 300 15.91 7.95 -5.58
N GLU A 301 15.18 9.02 -5.28
CA GLU A 301 14.49 9.81 -6.30
C GLU A 301 15.46 10.42 -7.33
N ARG A 302 16.62 10.95 -6.90
CA ARG A 302 17.64 11.48 -7.84
C ARG A 302 18.17 10.40 -8.78
N ILE A 303 18.38 9.18 -8.29
CA ILE A 303 18.78 8.03 -9.13
C ILE A 303 17.68 7.73 -10.15
N LEU A 304 16.42 7.66 -9.72
CA LEU A 304 15.28 7.42 -10.61
C LEU A 304 15.16 8.51 -11.69
N ARG A 305 15.35 9.79 -11.34
CA ARG A 305 15.38 10.89 -12.33
C ARG A 305 16.48 10.70 -13.39
N ARG A 306 17.65 10.17 -13.01
CA ARG A 306 18.74 9.88 -13.97
C ARG A 306 18.43 8.69 -14.88
N VAL A 307 17.65 7.72 -14.39
CA VAL A 307 17.11 6.63 -15.23
C VAL A 307 16.11 7.21 -16.23
N LEU A 308 15.13 8.01 -15.79
CA LEU A 308 14.15 8.64 -16.68
C LEU A 308 14.79 9.57 -17.72
N ALA A 309 15.90 10.23 -17.40
CA ALA A 309 16.64 11.03 -18.37
C ALA A 309 17.28 10.18 -19.50
N ARG A 310 17.60 8.91 -19.23
CA ARG A 310 18.08 7.95 -20.25
C ARG A 310 16.93 7.24 -20.96
N GLU A 311 15.82 7.06 -20.26
CA GLU A 311 14.64 6.32 -20.70
C GLU A 311 13.41 7.24 -20.78
N PRO A 312 13.40 8.27 -21.65
CA PRO A 312 12.33 9.28 -21.68
C PRO A 312 10.96 8.71 -22.07
N GLY A 313 10.92 7.50 -22.64
CA GLY A 313 9.70 6.79 -22.97
C GLY A 313 9.07 6.00 -21.80
N LEU A 314 9.72 5.94 -20.63
CA LEU A 314 9.12 5.26 -19.48
C LEU A 314 7.87 5.99 -19.00
N PRO A 315 6.75 5.29 -18.77
CA PRO A 315 5.49 5.89 -18.37
C PRO A 315 5.47 6.18 -16.86
N LEU A 316 6.52 6.84 -16.35
CA LEU A 316 6.69 7.17 -14.94
C LEU A 316 6.70 8.69 -14.72
N LEU A 317 6.07 9.08 -13.62
CA LEU A 317 6.15 10.38 -13.00
C LEU A 317 6.72 10.20 -11.59
N LEU A 318 7.60 11.11 -11.17
CA LEU A 318 8.18 11.08 -9.83
C LEU A 318 7.66 12.26 -9.04
N ALA A 319 7.16 12.01 -7.83
CA ALA A 319 6.97 13.07 -6.86
C ALA A 319 8.34 13.62 -6.44
N ASP A 320 8.43 14.94 -6.28
CA ASP A 320 9.59 15.60 -5.69
C ASP A 320 9.53 15.45 -4.16
N GLU A 321 10.53 14.78 -3.60
CA GLU A 321 10.75 14.49 -2.19
C GLU A 321 12.11 15.05 -1.72
N GLN A 322 12.65 16.07 -2.40
CA GLN A 322 13.97 16.64 -2.10
C GLN A 322 13.96 17.61 -0.90
N THR A 323 12.78 17.94 -0.36
CA THR A 323 12.64 18.90 0.74
C THR A 323 12.24 18.20 2.03
N TYR A 324 13.14 18.18 3.01
CA TYR A 324 12.94 17.48 4.28
C TYR A 324 13.69 18.16 5.43
N GLY A 325 13.37 17.79 6.67
CA GLY A 325 14.14 18.22 7.84
C GLY A 325 13.82 17.41 9.09
N HIS A 326 14.73 17.42 10.06
CA HIS A 326 14.57 16.71 11.34
C HIS A 326 15.41 17.32 12.46
N ALA A 327 15.04 17.04 13.71
CA ALA A 327 15.80 17.40 14.91
C ALA A 327 16.60 16.22 15.52
N GLY A 328 16.76 15.14 14.76
CA GLY A 328 17.48 13.92 15.19
C GLY A 328 16.62 12.95 16.01
N ASP A 329 15.38 13.32 16.32
CA ASP A 329 14.40 12.49 17.01
C ASP A 329 13.39 11.90 15.99
N PRO A 330 13.05 10.60 16.06
CA PRO A 330 12.09 9.98 15.14
C PRO A 330 10.65 10.56 15.15
N LEU A 331 10.31 11.33 16.18
CA LEU A 331 9.04 12.04 16.34
C LEU A 331 9.13 13.51 15.92
N LEU A 332 10.31 14.00 15.53
CA LEU A 332 10.54 15.38 15.08
C LEU A 332 11.27 15.41 13.73
N GLY A 333 10.47 15.31 12.67
CA GLY A 333 10.94 15.50 11.30
C GLY A 333 9.79 15.67 10.33
N TYR A 334 10.12 15.92 9.07
CA TYR A 334 9.15 16.08 8.01
C TYR A 334 9.75 15.75 6.64
N LEU A 335 8.88 15.40 5.71
CA LEU A 335 9.16 15.36 4.27
C LEU A 335 8.06 16.16 3.56
N VAL A 336 8.45 17.16 2.78
CA VAL A 336 7.57 17.84 1.83
C VAL A 336 7.65 17.08 0.52
N ARG A 337 6.47 16.70 0.00
CA ARG A 337 6.32 16.03 -1.28
C ARG A 337 5.55 16.93 -2.23
N LYS A 338 6.04 17.11 -3.45
CA LYS A 338 5.37 17.89 -4.50
C LYS A 338 5.11 17.04 -5.73
N PHE A 339 3.85 16.96 -6.15
CA PHE A 339 3.49 16.24 -7.37
C PHE A 339 3.81 17.07 -8.62
N PRO A 340 4.14 16.41 -9.75
CA PRO A 340 4.46 17.08 -11.01
C PRO A 340 3.25 17.85 -11.57
N ALA A 341 3.47 18.78 -12.50
CA ALA A 341 2.40 19.66 -12.99
C ALA A 341 1.32 18.87 -13.73
N GLU A 342 1.68 17.73 -14.32
CA GLU A 342 0.76 16.89 -15.07
C GLU A 342 -0.27 16.16 -14.20
N THR A 343 -0.15 16.25 -12.87
CA THR A 343 -1.24 15.82 -11.97
C THR A 343 -2.32 16.88 -11.80
N GLU A 344 -2.08 18.13 -12.24
CA GLU A 344 -3.11 19.17 -12.24
C GLU A 344 -4.22 18.81 -13.23
N GLY A 345 -5.46 18.78 -12.76
CA GLY A 345 -6.62 18.44 -13.60
C GLY A 345 -6.74 16.96 -14.01
N ALA A 346 -5.74 16.12 -13.74
CA ALA A 346 -5.81 14.68 -13.98
C ALA A 346 -6.45 13.94 -12.79
N HIS A 347 -7.01 12.75 -13.03
CA HIS A 347 -7.34 11.83 -11.94
C HIS A 347 -6.05 11.17 -11.45
N VAL A 348 -5.69 11.40 -10.19
CA VAL A 348 -4.57 10.73 -9.52
C VAL A 348 -5.12 9.60 -8.65
N VAL A 349 -5.15 8.39 -9.20
CA VAL A 349 -5.81 7.23 -8.58
C VAL A 349 -4.74 6.29 -8.00
N PRO A 350 -4.54 6.22 -6.68
CA PRO A 350 -3.68 5.20 -6.07
C PRO A 350 -4.13 3.82 -6.54
N VAL A 351 -3.19 2.89 -6.78
CA VAL A 351 -3.55 1.52 -7.19
C VAL A 351 -4.47 0.88 -6.15
N ALA A 352 -4.28 1.20 -4.86
CA ALA A 352 -5.13 0.76 -3.76
C ALA A 352 -6.59 1.25 -3.87
N ALA A 353 -6.85 2.33 -4.62
CA ALA A 353 -8.19 2.87 -4.82
C ALA A 353 -8.96 2.17 -5.94
N LEU A 354 -8.30 1.47 -6.88
CA LEU A 354 -8.94 0.96 -8.11
C LEU A 354 -10.16 0.10 -7.84
N LEU A 355 -10.09 -0.74 -6.79
CA LEU A 355 -11.14 -1.68 -6.40
C LEU A 355 -12.02 -1.16 -5.25
N ALA A 356 -11.79 0.08 -4.82
CA ALA A 356 -12.59 0.73 -3.79
C ALA A 356 -13.99 1.06 -4.32
N ASP A 357 -15.00 0.99 -3.44
CA ASP A 357 -16.36 1.41 -3.77
C ASP A 357 -16.39 2.91 -4.05
N HIS A 358 -17.02 3.29 -5.14
CA HIS A 358 -17.21 4.69 -5.52
C HIS A 358 -18.54 5.21 -4.93
N PRO A 359 -18.59 6.44 -4.36
CA PRO A 359 -19.82 7.00 -3.80
C PRO A 359 -20.99 7.08 -4.79
N GLY A 360 -20.69 7.26 -6.08
CA GLY A 360 -21.67 7.22 -7.18
C GLY A 360 -22.11 5.83 -7.62
N GLY A 361 -21.73 4.76 -6.90
CA GLY A 361 -21.98 3.37 -7.27
C GLY A 361 -20.87 2.73 -8.10
N GLY A 362 -20.79 1.41 -8.04
CA GLY A 362 -19.68 0.63 -8.62
C GLY A 362 -18.36 0.85 -7.89
N THR A 363 -17.27 0.41 -8.51
CA THR A 363 -15.90 0.63 -8.06
C THR A 363 -15.22 1.75 -8.83
N VAL A 364 -14.10 2.26 -8.32
CA VAL A 364 -13.35 3.35 -8.97
C VAL A 364 -12.92 2.99 -10.39
N ILE A 365 -12.46 1.76 -10.64
CA ILE A 365 -11.99 1.35 -11.97
C ILE A 365 -13.13 1.31 -13.02
N GLU A 366 -14.37 1.07 -12.60
CA GLU A 366 -15.57 1.06 -13.48
C GLU A 366 -15.94 2.45 -14.01
N ARG A 367 -15.25 3.52 -13.57
CA ARG A 367 -15.38 4.84 -14.18
C ARG A 367 -14.77 4.92 -15.58
N TRP A 368 -13.99 3.91 -15.96
CA TRP A 368 -13.37 3.73 -17.28
C TRP A 368 -13.69 2.34 -17.83
N ASP A 369 -13.32 2.08 -19.08
CA ASP A 369 -13.34 0.72 -19.62
C ASP A 369 -12.35 -0.16 -18.85
N VAL A 370 -12.88 -1.14 -18.11
CA VAL A 370 -12.10 -1.94 -17.15
C VAL A 370 -11.01 -2.76 -17.84
N PRO A 371 -11.28 -3.55 -18.90
CA PRO A 371 -10.23 -4.27 -19.61
C PRO A 371 -9.16 -3.36 -20.21
N GLU A 372 -9.55 -2.25 -20.85
CA GLU A 372 -8.60 -1.32 -21.47
C GLU A 372 -7.70 -0.67 -20.42
N LEU A 373 -8.29 -0.07 -19.38
CA LEU A 373 -7.54 0.61 -18.31
C LEU A 373 -6.61 -0.37 -17.58
N PHE A 374 -7.08 -1.58 -17.28
CA PHE A 374 -6.26 -2.60 -16.63
C PHE A 374 -5.07 -3.02 -17.52
N GLY A 375 -5.29 -3.22 -18.82
CA GLY A 375 -4.24 -3.59 -19.77
C GLY A 375 -3.16 -2.51 -19.92
N GLU A 376 -3.55 -1.24 -19.99
CA GLU A 376 -2.62 -0.11 -20.08
C GLU A 376 -1.86 0.11 -18.77
N TYR A 377 -2.55 0.00 -17.63
CA TYR A 377 -1.93 0.02 -16.32
C TYR A 377 -0.84 -1.07 -16.18
N LEU A 378 -1.15 -2.32 -16.55
CA LEU A 378 -0.19 -3.41 -16.53
C LEU A 378 1.00 -3.14 -17.45
N SER A 379 0.74 -2.61 -18.65
CA SER A 379 1.80 -2.27 -19.59
C SER A 379 2.76 -1.23 -19.01
N ALA A 380 2.21 -0.17 -18.38
CA ALA A 380 3.01 0.86 -17.74
C ALA A 380 3.79 0.32 -16.53
N LEU A 381 3.14 -0.44 -15.66
CA LEU A 381 3.73 -1.03 -14.46
C LEU A 381 4.90 -1.95 -14.80
N LEU A 382 4.69 -2.88 -15.73
CA LEU A 382 5.66 -3.94 -16.03
C LEU A 382 6.81 -3.41 -16.89
N THR A 383 6.54 -2.53 -17.86
CA THR A 383 7.60 -1.87 -18.64
C THR A 383 8.53 -1.06 -17.74
N ALA A 384 7.97 -0.28 -16.81
CA ALA A 384 8.76 0.52 -15.87
C ALA A 384 9.61 -0.36 -14.95
N ASN A 385 9.01 -1.35 -14.28
CA ASN A 385 9.73 -2.14 -13.30
C ASN A 385 10.73 -3.13 -13.92
N VAL A 386 10.47 -3.69 -15.11
CA VAL A 386 11.46 -4.50 -15.84
C VAL A 386 12.64 -3.63 -16.25
N THR A 387 12.39 -2.42 -16.74
CA THR A 387 13.47 -1.48 -17.09
C THR A 387 14.29 -1.13 -15.85
N LEU A 388 13.68 -0.76 -14.73
CA LEU A 388 14.38 -0.51 -13.47
C LEU A 388 15.21 -1.72 -13.00
N PHE A 389 14.70 -2.94 -13.16
CA PHE A 389 15.43 -4.16 -12.84
C PHE A 389 16.72 -4.32 -13.67
N ARG A 390 16.71 -3.93 -14.95
CA ARG A 390 17.92 -3.90 -15.81
C ARG A 390 18.96 -2.92 -15.28
N TYR A 391 18.52 -1.80 -14.71
CA TYR A 391 19.39 -0.83 -14.01
C TYR A 391 19.86 -1.31 -12.62
N GLY A 392 19.44 -2.51 -12.18
CA GLY A 392 19.75 -3.03 -10.85
C GLY A 392 18.95 -2.34 -9.75
N ILE A 393 17.71 -1.94 -10.04
CA ILE A 393 16.81 -1.26 -9.10
C ILE A 393 15.53 -2.09 -8.95
N ALA A 394 15.11 -2.31 -7.70
CA ALA A 394 13.78 -2.78 -7.38
C ALA A 394 13.11 -1.83 -6.39
N LEU A 395 11.89 -1.42 -6.69
CA LEU A 395 11.11 -0.50 -5.87
C LEU A 395 10.22 -1.28 -4.90
N GLU A 396 10.23 -0.92 -3.62
CA GLU A 396 9.20 -1.33 -2.65
C GLU A 396 7.95 -0.42 -2.75
N ALA A 397 7.60 0.01 -3.96
CA ALA A 397 6.45 0.86 -4.24
C ALA A 397 5.17 0.01 -4.33
N HIS A 398 4.57 -0.28 -3.18
CA HIS A 398 3.29 -0.99 -3.07
C HIS A 398 2.10 -0.10 -3.54
N GLN A 399 0.88 -0.65 -3.52
CA GLN A 399 -0.32 -0.02 -4.12
C GLN A 399 -0.66 1.40 -3.64
N GLN A 400 -0.16 1.81 -2.47
CA GLN A 400 -0.31 3.15 -1.92
C GLN A 400 0.73 4.15 -2.47
N ASN A 401 1.89 3.65 -2.90
CA ASN A 401 3.04 4.44 -3.36
C ASN A 401 3.09 4.57 -4.88
N VAL A 402 2.14 3.93 -5.57
CA VAL A 402 1.94 4.03 -7.01
C VAL A 402 0.52 4.53 -7.27
N ALA A 403 0.38 5.54 -8.12
CA ALA A 403 -0.91 6.05 -8.57
C ALA A 403 -0.94 6.17 -10.10
N LEU A 404 -2.09 5.86 -10.70
CA LEU A 404 -2.36 6.14 -12.10
C LEU A 404 -2.64 7.64 -12.24
N VAL A 405 -2.02 8.28 -13.23
CA VAL A 405 -2.33 9.65 -13.63
C VAL A 405 -3.10 9.58 -14.95
N LEU A 406 -4.40 9.83 -14.88
CA LEU A 406 -5.33 9.74 -16.00
C LEU A 406 -5.81 11.15 -16.37
N GLY A 407 -5.33 11.66 -17.50
CA GLY A 407 -5.73 12.96 -18.05
C GLY A 407 -5.86 12.87 -19.58
N ASP A 408 -5.60 13.97 -20.29
CA ASP A 408 -5.74 14.03 -21.75
C ASP A 408 -4.65 13.24 -22.51
N GLY A 409 -3.55 12.90 -21.84
CA GLY A 409 -2.41 12.16 -22.40
C GLY A 409 -2.43 10.66 -22.12
N PRO A 410 -1.37 9.93 -22.53
CA PRO A 410 -1.23 8.52 -22.17
C PRO A 410 -1.13 8.33 -20.66
N LEU A 411 -1.63 7.20 -20.16
CA LEU A 411 -1.49 6.82 -18.75
C LEU A 411 -0.02 6.82 -18.34
N ARG A 412 0.25 7.47 -17.21
CA ARG A 412 1.55 7.41 -16.52
C ARG A 412 1.34 7.00 -15.07
N LEU A 413 2.38 6.42 -14.47
CA LEU A 413 2.38 6.03 -13.06
C LEU A 413 3.18 7.05 -12.25
N LEU A 414 2.52 7.69 -11.28
CA LEU A 414 3.19 8.49 -10.27
C LEU A 414 3.74 7.58 -9.18
N VAL A 415 5.04 7.67 -8.93
CA VAL A 415 5.76 6.95 -7.86
C VAL A 415 6.20 7.94 -6.78
N LYS A 416 6.05 7.54 -5.51
CA LYS A 416 6.41 8.31 -4.31
C LYS A 416 6.88 7.38 -3.18
N ASP A 417 7.42 7.94 -2.09
CA ASP A 417 7.98 7.19 -0.94
C ASP A 417 9.10 6.21 -1.38
N ASN A 418 10.23 6.77 -1.80
CA ASN A 418 11.34 6.00 -2.37
C ASN A 418 12.33 5.43 -1.33
N ASP A 419 12.02 5.53 -0.02
CA ASP A 419 12.88 5.12 1.09
C ASP A 419 13.01 3.58 1.27
N GLY A 420 12.23 2.80 0.51
CA GLY A 420 12.30 1.32 0.45
C GLY A 420 13.10 0.76 -0.73
N MET A 421 13.66 1.60 -1.61
CA MET A 421 14.37 1.15 -2.82
C MET A 421 15.52 0.18 -2.49
N LEU A 422 15.63 -0.90 -3.27
CA LEU A 422 16.74 -1.85 -3.22
C LEU A 422 17.56 -1.76 -4.51
N VAL A 423 18.87 -1.70 -4.36
CA VAL A 423 19.83 -1.50 -5.44
C VAL A 423 20.90 -2.58 -5.43
N ASP A 424 21.17 -3.15 -6.61
CA ASP A 424 22.40 -3.88 -6.89
C ASP A 424 23.52 -2.87 -7.21
N PRO A 425 24.51 -2.69 -6.31
CA PRO A 425 25.54 -1.68 -6.46
C PRO A 425 26.43 -1.91 -7.69
N ARG A 426 26.60 -3.16 -8.15
CA ARG A 426 27.44 -3.47 -9.32
C ARG A 426 26.76 -3.00 -10.60
N ARG A 427 25.45 -3.24 -10.72
CA ARG A 427 24.65 -2.79 -11.87
C ARG A 427 24.44 -1.28 -11.85
N LEU A 428 24.19 -0.70 -10.69
CA LEU A 428 24.01 0.75 -10.58
C LEU A 428 25.29 1.51 -10.94
N ALA A 429 26.47 0.99 -10.56
CA ALA A 429 27.76 1.59 -10.94
C ALA A 429 28.02 1.55 -12.46
N ALA A 430 27.48 0.56 -13.17
CA ALA A 430 27.54 0.46 -14.63
C ALA A 430 26.52 1.36 -15.36
N ALA A 431 25.60 1.99 -14.62
CA ALA A 431 24.52 2.83 -15.13
C ALA A 431 24.60 4.24 -14.49
N PRO A 432 23.57 5.12 -14.42
CA PRO A 432 23.69 6.33 -13.62
C PRO A 432 23.90 5.99 -12.14
N GLY A 433 25.16 5.85 -11.75
CA GLY A 433 25.55 5.72 -10.36
C GLY A 433 25.04 6.90 -9.55
N PRO A 434 25.04 6.81 -8.21
CA PRO A 434 24.59 7.89 -7.32
C PRO A 434 25.47 9.16 -7.44
N GLY A 435 26.58 9.12 -8.17
CA GLY A 435 27.53 10.20 -8.27
C GLY A 435 28.53 10.05 -7.13
N ARG A 436 28.69 11.08 -6.29
CA ARG A 436 29.50 11.01 -5.07
C ARG A 436 28.70 10.62 -3.82
N ASP A 437 27.37 10.58 -3.93
CA ASP A 437 26.48 10.29 -2.81
C ASP A 437 26.40 8.77 -2.54
N SER A 438 26.06 8.40 -1.32
CA SER A 438 25.83 7.01 -0.91
C SER A 438 24.64 6.92 0.02
N PHE A 439 23.94 5.78 0.01
CA PHE A 439 22.89 5.51 1.00
C PHE A 439 23.49 5.39 2.40
N GLU A 440 22.86 6.04 3.37
CA GLU A 440 23.19 5.91 4.80
C GLU A 440 22.70 4.58 5.36
N ASP A 441 21.57 4.06 4.86
CA ASP A 441 21.11 2.71 5.14
C ASP A 441 21.77 1.68 4.20
N PRO A 442 22.73 0.86 4.69
CA PRO A 442 23.42 -0.10 3.83
C PRO A 442 22.47 -1.15 3.25
N ARG A 443 21.27 -1.33 3.82
CA ARG A 443 20.27 -2.29 3.33
C ARG A 443 19.67 -1.88 1.99
N MET A 444 19.70 -0.61 1.62
CA MET A 444 19.25 -0.14 0.30
C MET A 444 20.25 -0.50 -0.80
N ALA A 445 21.55 -0.52 -0.48
CA ALA A 445 22.63 -0.87 -1.41
C ALA A 445 23.13 -2.32 -1.28
N ALA A 446 22.35 -3.19 -0.64
CA ALA A 446 22.69 -4.59 -0.41
C ALA A 446 22.01 -5.55 -1.39
N GLY A 447 21.53 -5.05 -2.52
CA GLY A 447 20.83 -5.85 -3.51
C GLY A 447 21.76 -6.74 -4.33
N ASP A 448 21.20 -7.86 -4.75
CA ASP A 448 21.72 -8.77 -5.76
C ASP A 448 20.56 -9.19 -6.69
N PRO A 449 20.82 -9.83 -7.84
CA PRO A 449 19.74 -10.18 -8.77
C PRO A 449 18.59 -10.95 -8.12
N GLU A 450 18.87 -11.85 -7.18
CA GLU A 450 17.86 -12.69 -6.53
C GLU A 450 16.96 -11.88 -5.58
N SER A 451 17.55 -11.06 -4.72
CA SER A 451 16.82 -10.19 -3.80
C SER A 451 16.01 -9.12 -4.53
N LEU A 452 16.53 -8.57 -5.63
CA LEU A 452 15.77 -7.67 -6.51
C LEU A 452 14.58 -8.42 -7.14
N ALA A 453 14.76 -9.66 -7.60
CA ALA A 453 13.68 -10.44 -8.20
C ALA A 453 12.59 -10.77 -7.16
N ARG A 454 12.97 -11.04 -5.91
CA ARG A 454 12.00 -11.22 -4.82
C ARG A 454 11.19 -9.95 -4.54
N VAL A 455 11.81 -8.78 -4.55
CA VAL A 455 11.08 -7.50 -4.43
C VAL A 455 10.16 -7.29 -5.64
N PHE A 456 10.64 -7.56 -6.86
CA PHE A 456 9.83 -7.49 -8.06
C PHE A 456 8.59 -8.40 -7.96
N VAL A 457 8.77 -9.67 -7.60
CA VAL A 457 7.65 -10.61 -7.46
C VAL A 457 6.70 -10.20 -6.35
N THR A 458 7.21 -9.91 -5.15
CA THR A 458 6.33 -9.61 -4.00
C THR A 458 5.63 -8.28 -4.07
N ILE A 459 6.20 -7.28 -4.75
CA ILE A 459 5.61 -5.93 -4.82
C ILE A 459 4.96 -5.71 -6.18
N THR A 460 5.73 -5.79 -7.26
CA THR A 460 5.23 -5.48 -8.61
C THR A 460 4.22 -6.53 -9.06
N LEU A 461 4.57 -7.81 -8.96
CA LEU A 461 3.73 -8.87 -9.46
C LEU A 461 2.58 -9.19 -8.50
N HIS A 462 2.84 -9.51 -7.23
CA HIS A 462 1.80 -9.86 -6.27
C HIS A 462 0.90 -8.69 -5.89
N LEU A 463 1.46 -7.60 -5.34
CA LEU A 463 0.65 -6.50 -4.81
C LEU A 463 0.08 -5.61 -5.91
N CYS A 464 0.86 -5.27 -6.94
CA CYS A 464 0.43 -4.27 -7.91
C CYS A 464 -0.29 -4.86 -9.12
N ALA A 465 0.05 -6.06 -9.60
CA ALA A 465 -0.61 -6.69 -10.75
C ALA A 465 -1.64 -7.76 -10.35
N GLY A 466 -1.18 -8.83 -9.70
CA GLY A 466 -1.98 -9.99 -9.32
C GLY A 466 -3.14 -9.62 -8.41
N ALA A 467 -2.90 -8.84 -7.36
CA ALA A 467 -3.96 -8.45 -6.43
C ALA A 467 -5.13 -7.73 -7.14
N VAL A 468 -4.82 -6.88 -8.14
CA VAL A 468 -5.83 -6.19 -8.94
C VAL A 468 -6.57 -7.19 -9.83
N ALA A 469 -5.88 -8.10 -10.53
CA ALA A 469 -6.51 -9.13 -11.36
C ALA A 469 -7.49 -10.03 -10.58
N PHE A 470 -7.07 -10.52 -9.42
CA PHE A 470 -7.91 -11.33 -8.56
C PHE A 470 -9.10 -10.53 -8.01
N GLY A 471 -8.89 -9.25 -7.65
CA GLY A 471 -9.95 -8.41 -7.11
C GLY A 471 -10.98 -8.00 -8.16
N LEU A 472 -10.57 -7.82 -9.43
CA LEU A 472 -11.48 -7.66 -10.56
C LEU A 472 -12.37 -8.89 -10.76
N ALA A 473 -11.79 -10.09 -10.65
CA ALA A 473 -12.54 -11.34 -10.75
C ALA A 473 -13.54 -11.53 -9.60
N GLU A 474 -13.12 -11.25 -8.36
CA GLU A 474 -13.99 -11.31 -7.18
C GLU A 474 -15.23 -10.42 -7.35
N ARG A 475 -15.09 -9.27 -8.00
CA ARG A 475 -16.17 -8.31 -8.27
C ARG A 475 -16.97 -8.61 -9.54
N GLY A 476 -16.59 -9.64 -10.30
CA GLY A 476 -17.22 -9.99 -11.58
C GLY A 476 -16.95 -9.00 -12.70
N LEU A 477 -15.92 -8.15 -12.56
CA LEU A 477 -15.57 -7.10 -13.54
C LEU A 477 -14.70 -7.63 -14.67
N LEU A 478 -13.90 -8.67 -14.40
CA LEU A 478 -13.08 -9.33 -15.41
C LEU A 478 -12.90 -10.81 -15.02
N PRO A 479 -13.12 -11.78 -15.92
CA PRO A 479 -12.84 -13.17 -15.60
C PRO A 479 -11.38 -13.37 -15.16
N LEU A 480 -11.15 -14.14 -14.09
CA LEU A 480 -9.81 -14.33 -13.53
C LEU A 480 -8.79 -14.80 -14.59
N ARG A 481 -9.19 -15.77 -15.41
CA ARG A 481 -8.35 -16.30 -16.50
C ARG A 481 -7.92 -15.19 -17.46
N THR A 482 -8.83 -14.29 -17.83
CA THR A 482 -8.54 -13.16 -18.69
C THR A 482 -7.58 -12.18 -18.00
N GLY A 483 -7.84 -11.82 -16.75
CA GLY A 483 -6.96 -10.94 -15.98
C GLY A 483 -5.54 -11.47 -15.83
N LEU A 484 -5.38 -12.76 -15.51
CA LEU A 484 -4.06 -13.39 -15.38
C LEU A 484 -3.36 -13.56 -16.73
N ALA A 485 -4.09 -13.82 -17.82
CA ALA A 485 -3.55 -13.80 -19.17
C ALA A 485 -2.99 -12.42 -19.54
N MET A 486 -3.71 -11.35 -19.22
CA MET A 486 -3.23 -9.99 -19.44
C MET A 486 -1.95 -9.70 -18.63
N VAL A 487 -1.89 -10.11 -17.35
CA VAL A 487 -0.65 -9.96 -16.55
C VAL A 487 0.52 -10.71 -17.20
N ARG A 488 0.30 -11.97 -17.61
CA ARG A 488 1.33 -12.79 -18.26
C ARG A 488 1.81 -12.16 -19.57
N GLU A 489 0.90 -11.81 -20.46
CA GLU A 489 1.21 -11.23 -21.78
C GLU A 489 1.96 -9.91 -21.64
N ARG A 490 1.54 -9.02 -20.73
CA ARG A 490 2.21 -7.73 -20.54
C ARG A 490 3.58 -7.88 -19.87
N LEU A 491 3.76 -8.89 -19.02
CA LEU A 491 5.07 -9.20 -18.45
C LEU A 491 6.00 -9.79 -19.52
N ASP A 492 5.53 -10.76 -20.31
CA ASP A 492 6.32 -11.34 -21.40
C ASP A 492 6.70 -10.28 -22.45
N ALA A 493 5.79 -9.36 -22.77
CA ALA A 493 6.08 -8.24 -23.68
C ALA A 493 7.10 -7.23 -23.12
N ALA A 494 7.14 -7.04 -21.80
CA ALA A 494 8.12 -6.15 -21.15
C ALA A 494 9.52 -6.79 -21.06
N LEU A 495 9.58 -8.13 -20.96
CA LEU A 495 10.81 -8.91 -20.92
C LEU A 495 11.42 -9.02 -22.33
N GLY A 496 12.67 -8.59 -22.46
CA GLY A 496 13.47 -8.74 -23.68
C GLY A 496 14.34 -10.01 -23.64
N PRO A 497 15.09 -10.29 -24.72
CA PRO A 497 15.98 -11.46 -24.81
C PRO A 497 17.01 -11.56 -23.67
N GLU A 498 17.46 -10.43 -23.15
CA GLU A 498 18.47 -10.33 -22.08
C GLU A 498 17.89 -10.53 -20.66
N ASP A 499 16.56 -10.58 -20.52
CA ASP A 499 15.91 -10.67 -19.19
C ASP A 499 15.63 -12.11 -18.74
N GLY A 500 16.39 -13.08 -19.28
CA GLY A 500 16.19 -14.51 -19.01
C GLY A 500 16.18 -14.85 -17.52
N PHE A 501 16.99 -14.16 -16.70
CA PHE A 501 16.99 -14.34 -15.25
C PHE A 501 15.65 -13.92 -14.61
N LEU A 502 15.14 -12.74 -14.93
CA LEU A 502 13.87 -12.26 -14.35
C LEU A 502 12.71 -13.13 -14.84
N ARG A 503 12.73 -13.56 -16.10
CA ARG A 503 11.79 -14.53 -16.67
C ARG A 503 11.76 -15.84 -15.85
N SER A 504 12.93 -16.41 -15.55
CA SER A 504 13.03 -17.64 -14.74
C SER A 504 12.56 -17.51 -13.30
N ARG A 505 12.45 -16.29 -12.77
CA ARG A 505 11.93 -15.99 -11.44
C ARG A 505 10.46 -15.54 -11.44
N THR A 506 9.84 -15.45 -12.61
CA THR A 506 8.47 -14.95 -12.78
C THR A 506 7.63 -15.90 -13.64
N LEU A 507 7.74 -15.82 -14.96
CA LEU A 507 6.90 -16.56 -15.92
C LEU A 507 7.19 -18.05 -15.97
N ASP A 508 8.44 -18.44 -15.73
CA ASP A 508 8.89 -19.83 -15.85
C ASP A 508 9.17 -20.47 -14.48
N ALA A 509 8.86 -19.77 -13.38
CA ALA A 509 9.08 -20.29 -12.03
C ALA A 509 7.95 -21.25 -11.63
N ASP A 510 8.28 -22.37 -10.99
CA ASP A 510 7.26 -23.32 -10.49
C ASP A 510 6.40 -22.71 -9.36
N ALA A 511 7.01 -21.83 -8.57
CA ALA A 511 6.40 -21.16 -7.43
C ALA A 511 6.92 -19.73 -7.32
N LEU A 512 6.13 -18.85 -6.70
CA LEU A 512 6.46 -17.44 -6.52
C LEU A 512 6.69 -17.12 -5.04
N PRO A 513 7.78 -16.41 -4.67
CA PRO A 513 8.06 -16.07 -3.28
C PRO A 513 6.97 -15.17 -2.67
N ALA A 514 6.51 -15.53 -1.47
CA ALA A 514 5.56 -14.73 -0.69
C ALA A 514 6.24 -14.00 0.47
N LYS A 515 5.66 -12.88 0.89
CA LYS A 515 6.11 -12.12 2.07
C LYS A 515 5.38 -12.62 3.32
N ALA A 516 6.13 -12.94 4.37
CA ALA A 516 5.57 -13.30 5.67
C ALA A 516 5.49 -12.04 6.53
N MET A 517 4.29 -11.46 6.62
CA MET A 517 4.09 -10.15 7.25
C MET A 517 3.39 -10.25 8.61
N LEU A 518 2.44 -11.14 8.80
CA LEU A 518 1.71 -11.24 10.08
C LEU A 518 2.64 -11.78 11.18
N THR A 519 3.35 -12.86 10.86
CA THR A 519 4.33 -13.49 11.74
C THR A 519 5.48 -12.51 12.05
N ALA A 520 6.09 -11.89 11.04
CA ALA A 520 7.20 -10.95 11.24
C ALA A 520 6.78 -9.61 11.85
N GLY A 521 5.56 -9.15 11.57
CA GLY A 521 5.05 -7.83 11.95
C GLY A 521 4.66 -7.73 13.42
N THR A 522 4.00 -8.76 13.96
CA THR A 522 3.47 -8.74 15.34
C THR A 522 3.74 -10.03 16.10
N LEU A 523 3.38 -11.18 15.54
CA LEU A 523 3.21 -12.41 16.33
C LEU A 523 4.52 -13.08 16.76
N VAL A 524 5.45 -13.32 15.84
CA VAL A 524 6.68 -14.09 16.11
C VAL A 524 7.78 -13.18 16.62
N ASP A 525 8.54 -13.66 17.61
CA ASP A 525 9.69 -12.93 18.13
C ASP A 525 10.78 -12.70 17.07
N LYS A 526 11.46 -11.54 17.15
CA LYS A 526 12.47 -11.13 16.17
C LYS A 526 13.67 -12.09 16.15
N ALA A 527 14.07 -12.67 17.29
CA ALA A 527 15.17 -13.62 17.34
C ALA A 527 14.80 -14.96 16.69
N ARG A 528 13.51 -15.31 16.61
CA ARG A 528 13.02 -16.53 15.95
C ARG A 528 12.85 -16.37 14.44
N THR A 529 12.45 -15.19 13.97
CA THR A 529 12.32 -14.92 12.52
C THR A 529 13.67 -14.80 11.81
N GLY A 530 14.75 -14.46 12.54
CA GLY A 530 16.07 -14.18 11.95
C GLY A 530 16.09 -12.96 11.01
N ALA A 531 14.99 -12.23 10.90
CA ALA A 531 14.82 -11.16 9.94
C ALA A 531 15.60 -9.90 10.35
N ARG A 532 16.56 -9.49 9.50
CA ARG A 532 17.25 -8.19 9.65
C ARG A 532 16.31 -7.02 9.33
N ASP A 533 15.35 -7.24 8.45
CA ASP A 533 14.28 -6.32 8.09
C ASP A 533 12.96 -7.10 7.99
N ILE A 534 11.97 -6.75 8.81
CA ILE A 534 10.66 -7.41 8.82
C ILE A 534 9.93 -7.23 7.48
N ASN A 535 10.21 -6.14 6.76
CA ASN A 535 9.61 -5.87 5.46
C ASN A 535 10.28 -6.67 4.34
N LYS A 536 11.39 -7.36 4.61
CA LYS A 536 12.08 -8.23 3.64
C LYS A 536 12.18 -9.67 4.18
N HIS A 537 11.24 -10.06 5.03
CA HIS A 537 11.07 -11.43 5.47
C HIS A 537 10.15 -12.18 4.51
N TYR A 538 10.72 -13.16 3.82
CA TYR A 538 10.00 -14.01 2.87
C TYR A 538 9.58 -15.30 3.58
N GLY A 539 8.32 -15.67 3.36
CA GLY A 539 7.72 -16.90 3.88
C GLY A 539 7.83 -18.04 2.87
N PRO A 540 7.10 -19.15 3.07
CA PRO A 540 7.02 -20.20 2.07
C PRO A 540 6.46 -19.67 0.76
N ASP A 541 6.95 -20.22 -0.36
CA ASP A 541 6.50 -19.85 -1.70
C ASP A 541 5.01 -20.19 -1.89
N GLY A 542 4.36 -19.40 -2.74
CA GLY A 542 2.99 -19.60 -3.21
C GLY A 542 2.95 -20.15 -4.63
N PRO A 543 1.77 -20.56 -5.13
CA PRO A 543 1.63 -21.04 -6.50
C PRO A 543 1.97 -19.95 -7.51
N ASN A 544 2.55 -20.33 -8.64
CA ASN A 544 2.63 -19.45 -9.79
C ASN A 544 1.25 -19.33 -10.47
N TYR A 545 0.46 -18.35 -10.05
CA TYR A 545 -0.87 -18.14 -10.64
C TYR A 545 -0.82 -17.72 -12.11
N LEU A 546 0.32 -17.32 -12.68
CA LEU A 546 0.44 -17.04 -14.11
C LEU A 546 0.44 -18.30 -14.97
N ASP A 547 0.66 -19.46 -14.37
CA ASP A 547 0.55 -20.76 -15.02
C ASP A 547 -0.85 -21.37 -14.92
N TYR A 548 -1.79 -20.71 -14.21
CA TYR A 548 -3.18 -21.17 -14.14
C TYR A 548 -3.89 -21.23 -15.50
N LEU A 549 -3.26 -20.67 -16.53
CA LEU A 549 -3.69 -20.63 -17.93
C LEU A 549 -3.37 -21.92 -18.71
N ARG A 550 -2.52 -22.80 -18.17
CA ARG A 550 -1.96 -23.97 -18.87
C ARG A 550 -2.81 -25.24 -18.78
N ASP A 551 -3.87 -25.23 -17.98
CA ASP A 551 -4.85 -26.34 -17.86
C ASP A 551 -6.16 -26.02 -18.60
#